data_AF-A0A6A2YFT9-F1
#
_entry.id   AF-A0A6A2YFT9-F1
#
_cell.length_a   1.000
_cell.length_b   1.000
_cell.length_c   1.000
_cell.angle_alpha   90.00
_cell.angle_beta   90.00
_cell.angle_gamma   90.00
#
_symmetry.space_group_name_H-M   'P 1'
#
loop_
_entity.id
_entity.type
_entity.pdbx_description
1 polymer ?
#
loop_
_entity_poly.entity_id
_entity_poly.type
_entity_poly.pdbx_seq_one_letter_code
_entity_poly.pdbx_strand_id
1 'polypeptide(L)'
;MAGLAAIEIAQKVSKTWRSLHADWKHSNRSTKSGKRHRRKERTSLASQNRGGAGCSTSSSSETSASYGSTEDRSSSRPMMSWQDVYSIAVKWRQISEPCDPVVWVNKLSEEFNSGFGSHTPMVLGQAKVVRYFPNYERTLDVAKTIMRNKLSVHNKSDKPIDLSKEGKLENIDHAKSCDDLYELVGEDFWLATWCNSTAFEGKQLEGTRITMVKMGQQRGYDFAIRTPCTPSRWEEFDAEMTMAWEAICNAYCGEIYGSTDFNALDSVREAILRMTYYWYNFMPLSRGTAAVGFVVLLGMLLAANMEFAGNIPKGVQVDWEAILNFNSNSFVDSIKSWLYPSLKISTLLKDFPDVASTLATTGSVVAALSSYDD
;
A
#
# COMPACT_ATOMS: atom_id res chain seq x y z
N MET A 1 19.48 5.90 -4.07
CA MET A 1 18.63 4.73 -3.70
C MET A 1 17.18 4.91 -4.14
N ALA A 2 16.42 5.86 -3.55
CA ALA A 2 14.98 6.02 -3.85
C ALA A 2 14.66 6.26 -5.34
N GLY A 3 15.49 7.05 -6.05
CA GLY A 3 15.34 7.25 -7.49
C GLY A 3 15.51 5.96 -8.31
N LEU A 4 16.54 5.16 -8.01
CA LEU A 4 16.76 3.86 -8.65
C LEU A 4 15.59 2.89 -8.39
N ALA A 5 15.05 2.90 -7.17
CA ALA A 5 13.87 2.13 -6.81
C ALA A 5 12.64 2.54 -7.64
N ALA A 6 12.36 3.84 -7.74
CA ALA A 6 11.26 4.35 -8.55
C ALA A 6 11.42 4.00 -10.05
N ILE A 7 12.64 4.09 -10.58
CA ILE A 7 12.94 3.71 -11.98
C ILE A 7 12.76 2.20 -12.18
N GLU A 8 13.27 1.34 -11.30
CA GLU A 8 13.10 -0.12 -11.43
C GLU A 8 11.62 -0.51 -11.35
N ILE A 9 10.86 0.09 -10.44
CA ILE A 9 9.40 -0.07 -10.35
C ILE A 9 8.77 0.34 -11.67
N ALA A 10 9.10 1.53 -12.19
CA ALA A 10 8.54 2.03 -13.42
C ALA A 10 8.84 1.11 -14.62
N GLN A 11 10.06 0.60 -14.72
CA GLN A 11 10.48 -0.34 -15.76
C GLN A 11 9.73 -1.67 -15.69
N LYS A 12 9.60 -2.25 -14.49
CA LYS A 12 8.91 -3.54 -14.28
C LYS A 12 7.40 -3.41 -14.48
N VAL A 13 6.77 -2.37 -13.90
CA VAL A 13 5.34 -2.10 -14.05
C VAL A 13 4.99 -1.78 -15.51
N SER A 14 5.79 -0.95 -16.21
CA SER A 14 5.58 -0.65 -17.63
C SER A 14 5.62 -1.90 -18.52
N LYS A 15 6.53 -2.85 -18.23
CA LYS A 15 6.58 -4.15 -18.92
C LYS A 15 5.30 -4.97 -18.66
N THR A 16 4.83 -5.03 -17.41
CA THR A 16 3.57 -5.70 -17.03
C THR A 16 2.37 -5.09 -17.76
N TRP A 17 2.19 -3.76 -17.68
CA TRP A 17 1.08 -3.08 -18.34
C TRP A 17 1.12 -3.20 -19.85
N ARG A 18 2.31 -3.27 -20.47
CA ARG A 18 2.44 -3.56 -21.91
C ARG A 18 1.89 -4.94 -22.27
N SER A 19 2.14 -5.95 -21.43
CA SER A 19 1.59 -7.30 -21.61
C SER A 19 0.07 -7.27 -21.48
N LEU A 20 -0.46 -6.65 -20.43
CA LEU A 20 -1.90 -6.55 -20.21
C LEU A 20 -2.61 -5.80 -21.33
N HIS A 21 -2.02 -4.73 -21.83
CA HIS A 21 -2.54 -3.99 -22.97
C HIS A 21 -2.53 -4.82 -24.26
N ALA A 22 -1.49 -5.64 -24.47
CA ALA A 22 -1.47 -6.58 -25.59
C ALA A 22 -2.61 -7.60 -25.46
N ASP A 23 -2.82 -8.19 -24.29
CA ASP A 23 -3.90 -9.16 -24.06
C ASP A 23 -5.29 -8.51 -24.27
N TRP A 24 -5.49 -7.29 -23.76
CA TRP A 24 -6.70 -6.49 -24.00
C TRP A 24 -6.96 -6.27 -25.50
N LYS A 25 -5.92 -5.91 -26.28
CA LYS A 25 -6.02 -5.77 -27.74
C LYS A 25 -6.42 -7.08 -28.45
N HIS A 26 -5.87 -8.21 -28.03
CA HIS A 26 -6.21 -9.52 -28.61
C HIS A 26 -7.65 -9.92 -28.29
N SER A 27 -8.09 -9.72 -27.05
CA SER A 27 -9.47 -9.97 -26.63
C SER A 27 -10.46 -9.12 -27.44
N ASN A 28 -10.21 -7.82 -27.58
CA ASN A 28 -11.10 -6.91 -28.31
C ASN A 28 -11.08 -7.10 -29.85
N ARG A 29 -10.00 -7.66 -30.40
CA ARG A 29 -9.97 -8.11 -31.81
C ARG A 29 -10.75 -9.41 -32.01
N SER A 30 -10.71 -10.33 -31.03
CA SER A 30 -11.46 -11.58 -31.10
C SER A 30 -12.98 -11.34 -31.13
N THR A 31 -13.48 -10.40 -30.32
CA THR A 31 -14.90 -10.02 -30.26
C THR A 31 -15.36 -9.29 -31.53
N LYS A 32 -14.50 -8.49 -32.17
CA LYS A 32 -14.81 -7.80 -33.44
C LYS A 32 -14.68 -8.66 -34.71
N SER A 33 -14.04 -9.85 -34.63
CA SER A 33 -13.79 -10.73 -35.79
C SER A 33 -14.85 -11.82 -36.02
N GLY A 34 -15.95 -11.81 -35.26
CA GLY A 34 -17.06 -12.76 -35.39
C GLY A 34 -17.95 -12.53 -36.61
N LYS A 35 -17.40 -12.67 -37.84
CA LYS A 35 -18.14 -12.97 -39.08
C LYS A 35 -17.17 -13.31 -40.23
N ARG A 36 -16.42 -14.41 -40.10
CA ARG A 36 -15.90 -15.12 -41.28
C ARG A 36 -16.32 -16.59 -41.20
N HIS A 37 -17.15 -16.98 -42.15
CA HIS A 37 -17.66 -18.33 -42.37
C HIS A 37 -16.52 -19.36 -42.30
N ARG A 38 -16.48 -20.16 -41.22
CA ARG A 38 -15.69 -21.40 -41.20
C ARG A 38 -16.50 -22.48 -41.90
N ARG A 39 -16.06 -22.81 -43.11
CA ARG A 39 -16.49 -23.96 -43.89
C ARG A 39 -16.25 -25.22 -43.07
N LYS A 40 -17.31 -26.00 -42.91
CA LYS A 40 -17.41 -27.28 -42.19
C LYS A 40 -16.35 -28.25 -42.70
N GLU A 41 -15.40 -28.63 -41.86
CA GLU A 41 -14.52 -29.77 -42.10
C GLU A 41 -14.71 -30.79 -40.97
N ARG A 42 -14.74 -32.05 -41.39
CA ARG A 42 -15.44 -33.18 -40.80
C ARG A 42 -14.55 -33.83 -39.72
N THR A 43 -15.12 -34.07 -38.55
CA THR A 43 -14.51 -34.86 -37.47
C THR A 43 -14.28 -36.31 -37.90
N SER A 44 -13.06 -36.82 -37.71
CA SER A 44 -12.79 -38.26 -37.63
C SER A 44 -12.01 -38.55 -36.34
N LEU A 45 -12.61 -39.38 -35.49
CA LEU A 45 -12.02 -40.03 -34.34
C LEU A 45 -11.35 -41.34 -34.78
N ALA A 46 -10.09 -41.54 -34.40
CA ALA A 46 -9.39 -42.84 -34.25
C ALA A 46 -8.05 -42.54 -33.51
N SER A 47 -7.79 -42.98 -32.27
CA SER A 47 -7.56 -44.35 -31.74
C SER A 47 -6.06 -44.75 -31.64
N GLN A 48 -5.61 -44.85 -30.38
CA GLN A 48 -4.62 -45.77 -29.74
C GLN A 48 -3.09 -45.69 -29.98
N ASN A 49 -2.41 -45.38 -28.88
CA ASN A 49 -1.19 -45.94 -28.26
C ASN A 49 -0.10 -46.64 -29.11
N ARG A 50 1.15 -46.20 -28.90
CA ARG A 50 2.32 -47.08 -28.67
C ARG A 50 3.41 -46.33 -27.88
N GLY A 51 3.97 -47.01 -26.88
CA GLY A 51 4.95 -46.46 -25.94
C GLY A 51 6.41 -46.51 -26.39
N GLY A 52 7.29 -46.03 -25.50
CA GLY A 52 8.74 -46.16 -25.60
C GLY A 52 9.43 -45.51 -24.40
N ALA A 53 10.20 -46.30 -23.66
CA ALA A 53 10.91 -45.95 -22.43
C ALA A 53 12.26 -45.27 -22.71
N GLY A 54 12.78 -44.46 -21.76
CA GLY A 54 14.18 -44.06 -21.75
C GLY A 54 14.58 -42.92 -20.81
N CYS A 55 15.14 -43.30 -19.66
CA CYS A 55 16.22 -42.66 -18.88
C CYS A 55 16.01 -41.32 -18.13
N SER A 56 16.32 -41.40 -16.83
CA SER A 56 16.31 -40.40 -15.76
C SER A 56 17.49 -39.41 -15.81
N THR A 57 17.31 -38.21 -15.26
CA THR A 57 18.17 -37.65 -14.17
C THR A 57 17.41 -36.54 -13.43
N SER A 58 17.47 -36.63 -12.10
CA SER A 58 16.88 -35.74 -11.11
C SER A 58 17.53 -34.35 -11.05
N SER A 59 16.72 -33.31 -10.90
CA SER A 59 17.09 -32.14 -10.11
C SER A 59 15.89 -31.75 -9.23
N SER A 60 16.17 -31.66 -7.94
CA SER A 60 15.26 -31.34 -6.85
C SER A 60 14.73 -29.91 -6.96
N SER A 61 13.41 -29.75 -6.95
CA SER A 61 12.75 -28.47 -6.65
C SER A 61 11.74 -28.71 -5.54
N GLU A 62 11.92 -27.96 -4.47
CA GLU A 62 11.13 -27.95 -3.24
C GLU A 62 9.65 -27.68 -3.53
N THR A 63 8.81 -28.44 -2.83
CA THR A 63 7.35 -28.43 -2.90
C THR A 63 6.76 -27.19 -2.23
N SER A 64 6.18 -26.29 -3.02
CA SER A 64 5.11 -25.41 -2.54
C SER A 64 3.79 -26.18 -2.57
N ALA A 65 3.28 -26.55 -1.41
CA ALA A 65 1.97 -27.19 -1.27
C ALA A 65 0.86 -26.19 -1.62
N SER A 66 0.29 -26.32 -2.81
CA SER A 66 -0.99 -25.70 -3.19
C SER A 66 -2.03 -26.83 -3.22
N TYR A 67 -2.99 -26.75 -2.29
CA TYR A 67 -4.19 -27.57 -2.37
C TYR A 67 -4.99 -27.19 -3.62
N GLY A 68 -5.44 -28.22 -4.34
CA GLY A 68 -6.00 -28.11 -5.67
C GLY A 68 -7.41 -27.52 -5.71
N SER A 69 -7.65 -26.75 -6.77
CA SER A 69 -8.93 -26.71 -7.47
C SER A 69 -8.63 -26.93 -8.95
N THR A 70 -9.12 -28.05 -9.47
CA THR A 70 -9.10 -28.37 -10.89
C THR A 70 -10.21 -27.59 -11.57
N GLU A 71 -9.87 -26.61 -12.39
CA GLU A 71 -10.69 -26.15 -13.53
C GLU A 71 -9.84 -25.32 -14.50
N ASP A 72 -10.17 -25.43 -15.79
CA ASP A 72 -9.35 -25.14 -16.97
C ASP A 72 -8.52 -23.85 -16.94
N ARG A 73 -7.21 -23.99 -16.69
CA ARG A 73 -6.24 -22.93 -16.96
C ARG A 73 -5.88 -22.91 -18.44
N SER A 74 -6.49 -21.98 -19.17
CA SER A 74 -5.73 -21.28 -20.23
C SER A 74 -4.42 -20.80 -19.61
N SER A 75 -3.29 -20.97 -20.30
CA SER A 75 -1.95 -20.70 -19.79
C SER A 75 -1.77 -19.21 -19.43
N SER A 76 -2.23 -18.80 -18.25
CA SER A 76 -2.05 -17.46 -17.73
C SER A 76 -0.63 -17.36 -17.18
N ARG A 77 0.18 -16.46 -17.77
CA ARG A 77 1.43 -16.06 -17.15
C ARG A 77 1.12 -15.51 -15.75
N PRO A 78 1.98 -15.73 -14.74
CA PRO A 78 1.81 -15.10 -13.44
C PRO A 78 1.71 -13.58 -13.63
N MET A 79 0.57 -13.01 -13.27
CA MET A 79 0.34 -11.57 -13.31
C MET A 79 1.02 -10.94 -12.10
N MET A 80 1.77 -9.86 -12.30
CA MET A 80 2.39 -9.10 -11.22
C MET A 80 1.31 -8.66 -10.23
N SER A 81 1.50 -8.96 -8.95
CA SER A 81 0.63 -8.55 -7.84
C SER A 81 1.04 -7.19 -7.28
N TRP A 82 0.18 -6.60 -6.45
CA TRP A 82 0.54 -5.42 -5.67
C TRP A 82 1.80 -5.69 -4.83
N GLN A 83 1.91 -6.88 -4.23
CA GLN A 83 3.03 -7.24 -3.37
C GLN A 83 4.35 -7.31 -4.14
N ASP A 84 4.33 -7.77 -5.39
CA ASP A 84 5.51 -7.78 -6.27
C ASP A 84 6.03 -6.36 -6.54
N VAL A 85 5.11 -5.40 -6.76
CA VAL A 85 5.47 -3.98 -6.97
C VAL A 85 6.15 -3.41 -5.74
N TYR A 86 5.52 -3.58 -4.57
CA TYR A 86 6.07 -3.05 -3.31
C TYR A 86 7.36 -3.75 -2.88
N SER A 87 7.51 -5.04 -3.19
CA SER A 87 8.73 -5.81 -2.89
C SER A 87 9.98 -5.23 -3.55
N ILE A 88 9.84 -4.57 -4.71
CA ILE A 88 10.95 -3.86 -5.35
C ILE A 88 11.45 -2.73 -4.44
N ALA A 89 10.53 -1.87 -3.97
CA ALA A 89 10.89 -0.78 -3.05
C ALA A 89 11.43 -1.29 -1.71
N VAL A 90 10.86 -2.37 -1.16
CA VAL A 90 11.33 -3.00 0.08
C VAL A 90 12.77 -3.49 -0.07
N LYS A 91 13.10 -4.18 -1.18
CA LYS A 91 14.47 -4.60 -1.50
C LYS A 91 15.42 -3.41 -1.48
N TRP A 92 15.06 -2.32 -2.17
CA TRP A 92 15.89 -1.11 -2.19
C TRP A 92 16.05 -0.47 -0.81
N ARG A 93 14.99 -0.46 0.00
CA ARG A 93 15.05 0.06 1.37
C ARG A 93 15.98 -0.76 2.27
N GLN A 94 15.96 -2.08 2.14
CA GLN A 94 16.86 -3.00 2.85
C GLN A 94 18.33 -2.78 2.46
N ILE A 95 18.60 -2.56 1.17
CA ILE A 95 19.98 -2.29 0.71
C ILE A 95 20.46 -0.91 1.19
N SER A 96 19.57 0.09 1.25
CA SER A 96 19.94 1.48 1.60
C SER A 96 20.38 1.70 3.03
N GLU A 97 19.84 0.94 3.98
CA GLU A 97 20.25 1.05 5.38
C GLU A 97 20.31 -0.37 5.97
N PRO A 98 21.41 -1.10 5.76
CA PRO A 98 21.53 -2.49 6.21
C PRO A 98 21.47 -2.64 7.74
N CYS A 99 21.79 -1.56 8.47
CA CYS A 99 21.66 -1.50 9.94
C CYS A 99 20.24 -1.17 10.41
N ASP A 100 19.31 -0.88 9.50
CA ASP A 100 17.90 -0.64 9.79
C ASP A 100 17.00 -1.56 8.94
N PRO A 101 16.91 -2.85 9.31
CA PRO A 101 16.24 -3.85 8.49
C PRO A 101 14.72 -3.59 8.41
N VAL A 102 14.22 -3.55 7.19
CA VAL A 102 12.79 -3.48 6.88
C VAL A 102 12.30 -4.86 6.48
N VAL A 103 11.29 -5.38 7.16
CA VAL A 103 10.70 -6.70 6.89
C VAL A 103 9.18 -6.60 6.85
N TRP A 104 8.56 -7.53 6.12
CA TRP A 104 7.11 -7.70 6.11
C TRP A 104 6.65 -8.27 7.46
N VAL A 105 5.66 -7.64 8.09
CA VAL A 105 5.23 -8.04 9.44
C VAL A 105 4.66 -9.46 9.45
N ASN A 106 3.96 -9.89 8.41
CA ASN A 106 3.47 -11.28 8.30
C ASN A 106 4.55 -12.36 8.20
N LYS A 107 5.83 -11.98 8.14
CA LYS A 107 6.97 -12.91 8.21
C LYS A 107 7.57 -13.01 9.61
N LEU A 108 7.09 -12.22 10.57
CA LEU A 108 7.50 -12.27 11.97
C LEU A 108 6.48 -13.12 12.75
N SER A 109 6.68 -14.43 12.85
CA SER A 109 5.63 -15.38 13.26
C SER A 109 4.94 -15.04 14.58
N GLU A 110 5.68 -14.85 15.67
CA GLU A 110 5.09 -14.60 16.99
C GLU A 110 4.56 -13.16 17.10
N GLU A 111 5.33 -12.21 16.58
CA GLU A 111 4.99 -10.79 16.57
C GLU A 111 3.72 -10.53 15.72
N PHE A 112 3.60 -11.14 14.55
CA PHE A 112 2.41 -11.05 13.69
C PHE A 112 1.16 -11.56 14.39
N ASN A 113 1.25 -12.72 15.05
CA ASN A 113 0.13 -13.29 15.80
C ASN A 113 -0.28 -12.40 16.99
N SER A 114 0.68 -11.67 17.59
CA SER A 114 0.40 -10.69 18.64
C SER A 114 -0.16 -9.36 18.13
N GLY A 115 -0.28 -9.18 16.81
CA GLY A 115 -0.72 -7.94 16.19
C GLY A 115 0.35 -6.85 16.21
N PHE A 116 1.64 -7.23 16.07
CA PHE A 116 2.76 -6.30 15.97
C PHE A 116 2.41 -5.13 15.06
N GLY A 117 2.73 -3.94 15.53
CA GLY A 117 2.32 -2.72 14.87
C GLY A 117 3.36 -1.63 15.03
N SER A 118 3.28 -0.66 14.13
CA SER A 118 4.04 0.57 14.27
C SER A 118 3.72 1.23 15.63
N HIS A 119 4.70 1.88 16.24
CA HIS A 119 4.48 2.77 17.37
C HIS A 119 5.09 4.12 17.04
N THR A 120 4.22 5.10 16.83
CA THR A 120 4.61 6.43 16.34
C THR A 120 4.10 7.48 17.31
N PRO A 121 4.88 7.80 18.36
CA PRO A 121 4.49 8.75 19.38
C PRO A 121 4.55 10.19 18.86
N MET A 122 3.50 10.97 19.12
CA MET A 122 3.52 12.42 18.96
C MET A 122 3.99 13.09 20.26
N VAL A 123 3.60 12.52 21.40
CA VAL A 123 4.07 12.89 22.75
C VAL A 123 4.59 11.63 23.43
N LEU A 124 5.75 11.72 24.06
CA LEU A 124 6.33 10.66 24.88
C LEU A 124 6.77 11.23 26.24
N GLY A 125 6.00 10.90 27.29
CA GLY A 125 6.11 11.54 28.59
C GLY A 125 5.71 13.01 28.48
N GLN A 126 6.67 13.90 28.69
CA GLN A 126 6.49 15.35 28.50
C GLN A 126 7.12 15.85 27.19
N ALA A 127 7.82 14.97 26.46
CA ALA A 127 8.54 15.34 25.27
C ALA A 127 7.63 15.37 24.05
N LYS A 128 7.75 16.43 23.25
CA LYS A 128 7.12 16.55 21.94
C LYS A 128 8.03 15.90 20.89
N VAL A 129 7.56 14.86 20.23
CA VAL A 129 8.36 14.15 19.23
C VAL A 129 8.42 15.00 17.96
N VAL A 130 9.56 15.65 17.71
CA VAL A 130 9.75 16.68 16.66
C VAL A 130 9.14 16.28 15.31
N ARG A 131 9.34 15.01 14.91
CA ARG A 131 8.87 14.51 13.61
C ARG A 131 7.34 14.41 13.51
N TYR A 132 6.65 14.05 14.59
CA TYR A 132 5.23 13.66 14.56
C TYR A 132 4.32 14.64 15.31
N PHE A 133 4.86 15.42 16.24
CA PHE A 133 4.13 16.44 16.98
C PHE A 133 3.39 17.46 16.09
N PRO A 134 3.83 17.81 14.86
CA PRO A 134 3.02 18.64 13.97
C PRO A 134 1.63 18.09 13.66
N ASN A 135 1.39 16.78 13.83
CA ASN A 135 0.09 16.14 13.64
C ASN A 135 -0.71 15.97 14.95
N TYR A 136 -0.20 16.48 16.07
CA TYR A 136 -0.82 16.33 17.39
C TYR A 136 -2.27 16.84 17.43
N GLU A 137 -2.49 18.09 17.03
CA GLU A 137 -3.82 18.72 17.08
C GLU A 137 -4.81 17.99 16.16
N ARG A 138 -4.39 17.69 14.93
CA ARG A 138 -5.22 16.93 13.98
C ARG A 138 -5.60 15.56 14.52
N THR A 139 -4.67 14.88 15.19
CA THR A 139 -4.92 13.54 15.75
C THR A 139 -5.83 13.61 16.96
N LEU A 140 -5.71 14.67 17.78
CA LEU A 140 -6.65 14.97 18.86
C LEU A 140 -8.07 15.16 18.33
N ASP A 141 -8.23 15.97 17.27
CA ASP A 141 -9.53 16.23 16.63
C ASP A 141 -10.15 14.97 16.00
N VAL A 142 -9.32 14.13 15.37
CA VAL A 142 -9.75 12.82 14.86
C VAL A 142 -10.21 11.92 16.01
N ALA A 143 -9.45 11.84 17.11
CA ALA A 143 -9.87 11.08 18.29
C ALA A 143 -11.22 11.57 18.85
N LYS A 144 -11.40 12.89 19.00
CA LYS A 144 -12.67 13.48 19.45
C LYS A 144 -13.83 13.12 18.50
N THR A 145 -13.59 13.19 17.19
CA THR A 145 -14.57 12.81 16.17
C THR A 145 -14.98 11.33 16.29
N ILE A 146 -14.01 10.44 16.50
CA ILE A 146 -14.27 9.00 16.67
C ILE A 146 -15.04 8.74 17.99
N MET A 147 -14.63 9.37 19.09
CA MET A 147 -15.34 9.28 20.37
C MET A 147 -16.80 9.74 20.25
N ARG A 148 -17.06 10.83 19.51
CA ARG A 148 -18.43 11.31 19.25
C ARG A 148 -19.24 10.36 18.39
N ASN A 149 -18.62 9.74 17.40
CA ASN A 149 -19.32 8.82 16.50
C ASN A 149 -19.64 7.47 17.18
N LYS A 150 -18.67 6.88 17.87
CA LYS A 150 -18.76 5.53 18.44
C LYS A 150 -19.27 5.50 19.87
N LEU A 151 -19.26 6.63 20.57
CA LEU A 151 -19.64 6.78 21.98
C LEU A 151 -18.94 5.79 22.93
N SER A 152 -17.80 5.26 22.49
CA SER A 152 -17.03 4.27 23.22
C SER A 152 -15.57 4.30 22.77
N VAL A 153 -14.69 3.90 23.69
CA VAL A 153 -13.26 3.63 23.46
C VAL A 153 -12.92 2.29 24.08
N HIS A 154 -11.73 1.76 23.86
CA HIS A 154 -11.30 0.51 24.46
C HIS A 154 -10.21 0.77 25.49
N ASN A 155 -10.26 0.07 26.62
CA ASN A 155 -9.19 0.12 27.61
C ASN A 155 -8.01 -0.79 27.24
N LYS A 156 -6.98 -0.82 28.08
CA LYS A 156 -5.79 -1.67 27.90
C LYS A 156 -6.10 -3.18 27.78
N SER A 157 -7.20 -3.64 28.36
CA SER A 157 -7.66 -5.03 28.30
C SER A 157 -8.66 -5.28 27.16
N ASP A 158 -8.74 -4.38 26.18
CA ASP A 158 -9.63 -4.47 25.02
C ASP A 158 -11.13 -4.40 25.38
N LYS A 159 -11.47 -3.91 26.58
CA LYS A 159 -12.86 -3.78 27.03
C LYS A 159 -13.42 -2.40 26.66
N PRO A 160 -14.66 -2.32 26.16
CA PRO A 160 -15.28 -1.04 25.83
C PRO A 160 -15.53 -0.21 27.10
N ILE A 161 -15.17 1.06 27.04
CA ILE A 161 -15.53 2.11 27.99
C ILE A 161 -16.60 2.97 27.34
N ASP A 162 -17.77 3.02 27.96
CA ASP A 162 -18.90 3.82 27.50
C ASP A 162 -18.68 5.32 27.78
N LEU A 163 -18.90 6.14 26.75
CA LEU A 163 -18.79 7.60 26.78
C LEU A 163 -20.15 8.31 26.62
N SER A 164 -21.26 7.56 26.56
CA SER A 164 -22.60 8.12 26.38
C SER A 164 -23.18 8.84 27.60
N LYS A 165 -22.53 8.71 28.77
CA LYS A 165 -22.99 9.35 30.02
C LYS A 165 -23.07 10.87 29.90
N GLU A 166 -24.12 11.44 30.49
CA GLU A 166 -24.40 12.87 30.51
C GLU A 166 -23.17 13.66 31.02
N GLY A 167 -22.83 14.77 30.33
CA GLY A 167 -21.64 15.58 30.59
C GLY A 167 -20.35 15.12 29.89
N LYS A 168 -20.18 13.83 29.58
CA LYS A 168 -18.97 13.36 28.84
C LYS A 168 -18.94 13.85 27.41
N LEU A 169 -20.09 13.95 26.75
CA LEU A 169 -20.18 14.47 25.39
C LEU A 169 -19.62 15.90 25.32
N GLU A 170 -20.14 16.82 26.13
CA GLU A 170 -19.66 18.21 26.16
C GLU A 170 -18.16 18.28 26.45
N ASN A 171 -17.65 17.44 27.35
CA ASN A 171 -16.22 17.37 27.64
C ASN A 171 -15.40 16.90 26.42
N ILE A 172 -15.94 16.02 25.56
CA ILE A 172 -15.27 15.61 24.32
C ILE A 172 -15.05 16.85 23.44
N ASP A 173 -16.01 17.76 23.32
CA ASP A 173 -15.85 18.93 22.43
C ASP A 173 -14.83 19.93 22.98
N HIS A 174 -14.82 20.11 24.30
CA HIS A 174 -13.95 21.05 25.00
C HIS A 174 -12.53 20.55 25.21
N ALA A 175 -12.25 19.25 25.04
CA ALA A 175 -10.92 18.69 25.18
C ALA A 175 -9.93 19.32 24.17
N LYS A 176 -8.81 19.83 24.70
CA LYS A 176 -7.74 20.51 23.94
C LYS A 176 -6.36 19.89 24.17
N SER A 177 -6.26 18.92 25.09
CA SER A 177 -5.00 18.32 25.50
C SER A 177 -5.13 16.82 25.79
N CYS A 178 -3.98 16.17 26.00
CA CYS A 178 -3.92 14.79 26.47
C CYS A 178 -4.52 14.64 27.87
N ASP A 179 -4.28 15.63 28.74
CA ASP A 179 -4.86 15.66 30.10
C ASP A 179 -6.39 15.64 30.03
N ASP A 180 -6.99 16.53 29.22
CA ASP A 180 -8.45 16.60 29.08
C ASP A 180 -9.07 15.28 28.61
N LEU A 181 -8.49 14.65 27.58
CA LEU A 181 -8.97 13.37 27.07
C LEU A 181 -8.79 12.24 28.10
N TYR A 182 -7.66 12.22 28.80
CA TYR A 182 -7.40 11.18 29.81
C TYR A 182 -8.32 11.34 31.02
N GLU A 183 -8.54 12.55 31.51
CA GLU A 183 -9.47 12.82 32.62
C GLU A 183 -10.92 12.47 32.25
N LEU A 184 -11.32 12.72 31.00
CA LEU A 184 -12.63 12.36 30.47
C LEU A 184 -12.89 10.85 30.47
N VAL A 185 -11.89 10.06 30.04
CA VAL A 185 -12.00 8.60 29.97
C VAL A 185 -11.80 7.97 31.35
N GLY A 186 -10.78 8.43 32.08
CA GLY A 186 -10.44 8.02 33.45
C GLY A 186 -9.33 6.97 33.55
N GLU A 187 -8.92 6.35 32.45
CA GLU A 187 -7.90 5.30 32.38
C GLU A 187 -7.18 5.28 31.03
N ASP A 188 -6.12 4.47 30.91
CA ASP A 188 -5.45 4.21 29.63
C ASP A 188 -6.44 3.66 28.59
N PHE A 189 -6.43 4.24 27.39
CA PHE A 189 -7.38 3.87 26.36
C PHE A 189 -6.80 3.94 24.95
N TRP A 190 -7.51 3.30 24.03
CA TRP A 190 -7.28 3.41 22.61
C TRP A 190 -8.61 3.43 21.84
N LEU A 191 -8.55 3.97 20.63
CA LEU A 191 -9.63 3.94 19.65
C LEU A 191 -9.04 3.75 18.26
N ALA A 192 -9.79 3.18 17.32
CA ALA A 192 -9.32 3.01 15.94
C ALA A 192 -9.94 4.05 15.01
N THR A 193 -9.13 4.60 14.11
CA THR A 193 -9.64 5.18 12.86
C THR A 193 -10.25 4.07 12.01
N TRP A 194 -11.00 4.43 10.98
CA TRP A 194 -11.52 3.47 10.02
C TRP A 194 -11.23 3.91 8.59
N CYS A 195 -11.23 2.93 7.68
CA CYS A 195 -11.12 3.16 6.26
C CYS A 195 -12.33 2.57 5.56
N ASN A 196 -13.02 3.36 4.74
CA ASN A 196 -14.07 2.80 3.87
C ASN A 196 -13.41 1.88 2.82
N SER A 197 -13.87 0.63 2.76
CA SER A 197 -13.34 -0.37 1.83
C SER A 197 -13.87 -0.14 0.42
N THR A 198 -13.03 -0.38 -0.59
CA THR A 198 -13.51 -0.63 -1.96
C THR A 198 -13.63 -2.11 -2.27
N ALA A 199 -12.85 -2.97 -1.60
CA ALA A 199 -12.92 -4.42 -1.76
C ALA A 199 -14.21 -5.06 -1.24
N PHE A 200 -14.79 -4.48 -0.19
CA PHE A 200 -15.96 -5.00 0.49
C PHE A 200 -17.01 -3.90 0.60
N GLU A 201 -18.07 -3.99 -0.20
CA GLU A 201 -19.13 -2.98 -0.26
C GLU A 201 -19.72 -2.71 1.13
N GLY A 202 -19.75 -1.42 1.52
CA GLY A 202 -20.29 -0.97 2.81
C GLY A 202 -19.42 -1.27 4.04
N LYS A 203 -18.27 -1.94 3.90
CA LYS A 203 -17.41 -2.30 5.02
C LYS A 203 -16.50 -1.14 5.45
N GLN A 204 -16.40 -0.93 6.75
CA GLN A 204 -15.37 -0.10 7.38
C GLN A 204 -14.26 -1.01 7.90
N LEU A 205 -13.06 -0.88 7.34
CA LEU A 205 -11.87 -1.59 7.81
C LEU A 205 -11.31 -0.88 9.05
N GLU A 206 -10.72 -1.64 9.98
CA GLU A 206 -9.97 -1.06 11.10
C GLU A 206 -8.72 -0.35 10.56
N GLY A 207 -8.65 0.96 10.78
CA GLY A 207 -7.50 1.78 10.39
C GLY A 207 -6.37 1.67 11.41
N THR A 208 -5.86 2.82 11.83
CA THR A 208 -4.80 2.94 12.82
C THR A 208 -5.39 3.25 14.19
N ARG A 209 -4.82 2.70 15.27
CA ARG A 209 -5.24 3.00 16.63
C ARG A 209 -4.59 4.28 17.13
N ILE A 210 -5.37 5.19 17.68
CA ILE A 210 -4.88 6.32 18.48
C ILE A 210 -4.88 5.83 19.94
N THR A 211 -3.72 5.89 20.59
CA THR A 211 -3.51 5.40 21.95
C THR A 211 -3.15 6.52 22.89
N MET A 212 -3.74 6.50 24.09
CA MET A 212 -3.42 7.40 25.20
C MET A 212 -3.03 6.54 26.42
N VAL A 213 -1.75 6.60 26.80
CA VAL A 213 -1.23 5.86 27.95
C VAL A 213 -0.54 6.82 28.90
N LYS A 214 -0.90 6.80 30.18
CA LYS A 214 -0.25 7.63 31.20
C LYS A 214 1.12 7.05 31.57
N MET A 215 2.16 7.88 31.51
CA MET A 215 3.54 7.43 31.76
C MET A 215 4.00 7.74 33.19
N GLY A 216 4.15 6.69 34.00
CA GLY A 216 4.68 6.79 35.37
C GLY A 216 3.74 7.50 36.34
N GLN A 217 4.26 7.87 37.51
CA GLN A 217 3.52 8.59 38.55
C GLN A 217 3.46 10.12 38.32
N GLN A 218 4.34 10.65 37.47
CA GLN A 218 4.41 12.09 37.15
C GLN A 218 3.51 12.44 35.94
N ARG A 219 3.31 13.75 35.70
CA ARG A 219 2.55 14.26 34.53
C ARG A 219 3.27 13.88 33.22
N GLY A 220 2.62 13.12 32.34
CA GLY A 220 3.14 12.77 31.02
C GLY A 220 2.39 11.62 30.37
N TYR A 221 2.44 11.55 29.03
CA TYR A 221 1.65 10.62 28.23
C TYR A 221 2.48 10.01 27.09
N ASP A 222 2.20 8.75 26.74
CA ASP A 222 2.46 8.19 25.42
C ASP A 222 1.18 8.40 24.59
N PHE A 223 1.14 9.52 23.87
CA PHE A 223 0.09 9.82 22.91
C PHE A 223 0.63 9.53 21.51
N ALA A 224 0.12 8.44 20.93
CA ALA A 224 0.72 7.83 19.75
C ALA A 224 -0.34 7.27 18.81
N ILE A 225 0.09 7.04 17.57
CA ILE A 225 -0.62 6.13 16.69
C ILE A 225 0.06 4.76 16.70
N ARG A 226 -0.75 3.70 16.67
CA ARG A 226 -0.31 2.30 16.59
C ARG A 226 -1.16 1.54 15.58
N THR A 227 -0.54 0.95 14.57
CA THR A 227 -1.28 0.26 13.50
C THR A 227 -1.10 -1.24 13.66
N PRO A 228 -2.12 -1.98 14.14
CA PRO A 228 -1.99 -3.42 14.32
C PRO A 228 -1.86 -4.12 12.97
N CYS A 229 -1.05 -5.18 12.91
CA CYS A 229 -1.02 -6.10 11.78
C CYS A 229 -1.47 -7.49 12.23
N THR A 230 -2.68 -7.59 12.76
CA THR A 230 -3.27 -8.90 13.07
C THR A 230 -3.54 -9.69 11.79
N PRO A 231 -3.60 -11.04 11.84
CA PRO A 231 -3.90 -11.86 10.67
C PRO A 231 -5.20 -11.46 9.96
N SER A 232 -6.28 -11.19 10.71
CA SER A 232 -7.56 -10.78 10.12
C SER A 232 -7.47 -9.46 9.37
N ARG A 233 -6.81 -8.46 9.96
CA ARG A 233 -6.61 -7.15 9.33
C ARG A 233 -5.70 -7.26 8.10
N TRP A 234 -4.71 -8.14 8.15
CA TRP A 234 -3.84 -8.42 7.01
C TRP A 234 -4.63 -8.94 5.82
N GLU A 235 -5.51 -9.92 6.01
CA GLU A 235 -6.36 -10.46 4.95
C GLU A 235 -7.28 -9.39 4.34
N GLU A 236 -7.85 -8.51 5.17
CA GLU A 236 -8.68 -7.40 4.71
C GLU A 236 -7.92 -6.41 3.83
N PHE A 237 -6.72 -6.00 4.25
CA PHE A 237 -5.91 -5.07 3.47
C PHE A 237 -5.22 -5.74 2.28
N ASP A 238 -4.94 -7.04 2.31
CA ASP A 238 -4.45 -7.78 1.14
C ASP A 238 -5.49 -7.79 0.02
N ALA A 239 -6.76 -8.02 0.35
CA ALA A 239 -7.87 -7.91 -0.60
C ALA A 239 -8.03 -6.48 -1.12
N GLU A 240 -7.93 -5.48 -0.24
CA GLU A 240 -8.03 -4.07 -0.61
C GLU A 240 -6.89 -3.63 -1.55
N MET A 241 -5.65 -4.02 -1.26
CA MET A 241 -4.49 -3.75 -2.11
C MET A 241 -4.58 -4.48 -3.46
N THR A 242 -5.12 -5.69 -3.47
CA THR A 242 -5.39 -6.46 -4.70
C THR A 242 -6.39 -5.71 -5.58
N MET A 243 -7.53 -5.30 -5.02
CA MET A 243 -8.53 -4.55 -5.79
C MET A 243 -7.98 -3.20 -6.26
N ALA A 244 -7.23 -2.48 -5.43
CA ALA A 244 -6.64 -1.20 -5.81
C ALA A 244 -5.64 -1.35 -6.97
N TRP A 245 -4.82 -2.41 -6.97
CA TRP A 245 -3.91 -2.72 -8.06
C TRP A 245 -4.63 -3.07 -9.37
N GLU A 246 -5.66 -3.90 -9.29
CA GLU A 246 -6.49 -4.24 -10.44
C GLU A 246 -7.20 -3.02 -11.02
N ALA A 247 -7.70 -2.12 -10.17
CA ALA A 247 -8.31 -0.86 -10.59
C ALA A 247 -7.34 0.01 -11.39
N ILE A 248 -6.07 0.10 -10.99
CA ILE A 248 -5.04 0.81 -11.77
C ILE A 248 -4.80 0.13 -13.12
N CYS A 249 -4.66 -1.20 -13.12
CA CYS A 249 -4.44 -1.96 -14.35
C CYS A 249 -5.60 -1.77 -15.34
N ASN A 250 -6.84 -1.84 -14.86
CA ASN A 250 -8.05 -1.62 -15.66
C ASN A 250 -8.14 -0.18 -16.18
N ALA A 251 -7.78 0.81 -15.36
CA ALA A 251 -7.78 2.21 -15.79
C ALA A 251 -6.77 2.45 -16.91
N TYR A 252 -5.53 1.97 -16.78
CA TYR A 252 -4.44 2.34 -17.70
C TYR A 252 -4.25 1.41 -18.89
N CYS A 253 -4.46 0.09 -18.76
CA CYS A 253 -4.09 -0.89 -19.79
C CYS A 253 -5.09 -0.98 -20.96
N GLY A 254 -6.19 -0.21 -20.93
CA GLY A 254 -7.20 -0.16 -21.99
C GLY A 254 -6.86 0.81 -23.12
N GLU A 255 -7.84 1.62 -23.51
CA GLU A 255 -7.72 2.57 -24.63
C GLU A 255 -6.72 3.70 -24.37
N ILE A 256 -6.56 4.10 -23.12
CA ILE A 256 -5.69 5.22 -22.72
C ILE A 256 -4.23 4.82 -22.48
N TYR A 257 -3.85 3.57 -22.76
CA TYR A 257 -2.48 3.09 -22.56
C TYR A 257 -1.47 3.92 -23.36
N GLY A 258 -0.48 4.48 -22.66
CA GLY A 258 0.53 5.35 -23.27
C GLY A 258 0.02 6.76 -23.63
N SER A 259 -1.17 7.15 -23.15
CA SER A 259 -1.67 8.52 -23.29
C SER A 259 -0.69 9.54 -22.70
N THR A 260 -0.71 10.73 -23.29
CA THR A 260 0.01 11.93 -22.81
C THR A 260 -0.94 13.04 -22.39
N ASP A 261 -2.26 12.80 -22.49
CA ASP A 261 -3.29 13.73 -22.05
C ASP A 261 -3.60 13.50 -20.57
N PHE A 262 -3.34 14.51 -19.74
CA PHE A 262 -3.62 14.46 -18.31
C PHE A 262 -5.10 14.29 -17.99
N ASN A 263 -6.01 14.75 -18.85
CA ASN A 263 -7.45 14.55 -18.61
C ASN A 263 -7.81 13.07 -18.77
N ALA A 264 -7.30 12.42 -19.82
CA ALA A 264 -7.44 10.98 -20.00
C ALA A 264 -6.78 10.17 -18.87
N LEU A 265 -5.70 10.67 -18.27
CA LEU A 265 -4.96 10.01 -17.19
C LEU A 265 -5.51 10.29 -15.77
N ASP A 266 -6.59 11.06 -15.62
CA ASP A 266 -7.09 11.46 -14.31
C ASP A 266 -7.48 10.25 -13.45
N SER A 267 -8.23 9.31 -14.03
CA SER A 267 -8.64 8.07 -13.37
C SER A 267 -7.45 7.18 -12.95
N VAL A 268 -6.36 7.21 -13.72
CA VAL A 268 -5.13 6.47 -13.41
C VAL A 268 -4.44 7.08 -12.19
N ARG A 269 -4.30 8.41 -12.16
CA ARG A 269 -3.70 9.11 -11.01
C ARG A 269 -4.52 8.90 -9.74
N GLU A 270 -5.84 8.97 -9.82
CA GLU A 270 -6.74 8.71 -8.69
C GLU A 270 -6.64 7.26 -8.20
N ALA A 271 -6.57 6.28 -9.11
CA ALA A 271 -6.38 4.88 -8.75
C ALA A 271 -5.02 4.63 -8.06
N ILE A 272 -3.94 5.26 -8.54
CA ILE A 272 -2.62 5.19 -7.90
C ILE A 272 -2.64 5.81 -6.50
N LEU A 273 -3.26 6.98 -6.34
CA LEU A 273 -3.43 7.62 -5.03
C LEU A 273 -4.28 6.76 -4.10
N ARG A 274 -5.33 6.11 -4.59
CA ARG A 274 -6.15 5.18 -3.79
C ARG A 274 -5.36 3.98 -3.29
N MET A 275 -4.54 3.34 -4.15
CA MET A 275 -3.65 2.27 -3.69
C MET A 275 -2.63 2.78 -2.65
N THR A 276 -2.16 4.02 -2.82
CA THR A 276 -1.24 4.67 -1.86
C THR A 276 -1.92 4.90 -0.51
N TYR A 277 -3.19 5.34 -0.51
CA TYR A 277 -4.00 5.50 0.70
C TYR A 277 -4.13 4.19 1.50
N TYR A 278 -4.46 3.09 0.83
CA TYR A 278 -4.60 1.80 1.49
C TYR A 278 -3.26 1.25 1.97
N TRP A 279 -2.16 1.49 1.25
CA TRP A 279 -0.83 1.11 1.72
C TRP A 279 -0.44 1.79 3.04
N TYR A 280 -0.68 3.10 3.15
CA TYR A 280 -0.37 3.84 4.38
C TYR A 280 -1.27 3.47 5.54
N ASN A 281 -2.53 3.10 5.28
CA ASN A 281 -3.39 2.58 6.32
C ASN A 281 -3.02 1.14 6.69
N PHE A 282 -2.62 0.30 5.73
CA PHE A 282 -2.22 -1.09 5.98
C PHE A 282 -1.01 -1.16 6.92
N MET A 283 0.03 -0.35 6.65
CA MET A 283 1.32 -0.37 7.35
C MET A 283 1.96 -1.76 7.49
N PRO A 284 2.15 -2.53 6.41
CA PRO A 284 2.53 -3.95 6.50
C PRO A 284 4.02 -4.20 6.77
N LEU A 285 4.83 -3.15 6.92
CA LEU A 285 6.27 -3.25 7.15
C LEU A 285 6.61 -2.92 8.59
N SER A 286 7.62 -3.60 9.13
CA SER A 286 8.14 -3.35 10.48
C SER A 286 8.49 -1.88 10.70
N ARG A 287 9.10 -1.26 9.67
CA ARG A 287 9.49 0.14 9.60
C ARG A 287 9.52 0.57 8.13
N GLY A 288 9.51 1.88 7.85
CA GLY A 288 9.76 2.40 6.50
C GLY A 288 8.57 2.38 5.52
N THR A 289 7.36 2.00 5.96
CA THR A 289 6.11 2.04 5.16
C THR A 289 5.94 3.37 4.43
N ALA A 290 6.14 4.51 5.12
CA ALA A 290 5.98 5.84 4.56
C ALA A 290 6.88 6.08 3.34
N ALA A 291 8.18 5.77 3.47
CA ALA A 291 9.15 5.95 2.40
C ALA A 291 8.88 5.01 1.22
N VAL A 292 8.59 3.74 1.50
CA VAL A 292 8.25 2.74 0.47
C VAL A 292 7.00 3.15 -0.32
N GLY A 293 5.95 3.61 0.38
CA GLY A 293 4.71 4.06 -0.26
C GLY A 293 4.92 5.21 -1.21
N PHE A 294 5.71 6.21 -0.80
CA PHE A 294 5.99 7.37 -1.65
C PHE A 294 6.84 6.98 -2.87
N VAL A 295 7.85 6.14 -2.71
CA VAL A 295 8.68 5.64 -3.82
C VAL A 295 7.84 4.86 -4.84
N VAL A 296 6.92 4.01 -4.38
CA VAL A 296 6.00 3.27 -5.26
C VAL A 296 5.04 4.23 -5.97
N LEU A 297 4.47 5.22 -5.29
CA LEU A 297 3.66 6.27 -5.92
C LEU A 297 4.41 6.93 -7.08
N LEU A 298 5.67 7.33 -6.87
CA LEU A 298 6.50 7.94 -7.93
C LEU A 298 6.80 6.97 -9.08
N GLY A 299 7.15 5.72 -8.77
CA GLY A 299 7.44 4.71 -9.78
C GLY A 299 6.21 4.35 -10.64
N MET A 300 5.02 4.32 -10.01
CA MET A 300 3.75 4.07 -10.69
C MET A 300 3.35 5.22 -11.62
N LEU A 301 3.52 6.47 -11.17
CA LEU A 301 3.31 7.65 -12.02
C LEU A 301 4.29 7.64 -13.21
N LEU A 302 5.57 7.36 -12.96
CA LEU A 302 6.60 7.30 -14.00
C LEU A 302 6.33 6.16 -15.01
N ALA A 303 5.82 5.01 -14.56
CA ALA A 303 5.38 3.93 -15.45
C ALA A 303 4.25 4.36 -16.42
N ALA A 304 3.44 5.33 -15.99
CA ALA A 304 2.37 5.94 -16.75
C ALA A 304 2.81 7.23 -17.48
N ASN A 305 4.12 7.41 -17.71
CA ASN A 305 4.74 8.58 -18.35
C ASN A 305 4.53 9.91 -17.61
N MET A 306 4.27 9.88 -16.30
CA MET A 306 4.10 11.07 -15.46
C MET A 306 5.28 11.18 -14.49
N GLU A 307 6.19 12.10 -14.76
CA GLU A 307 7.31 12.40 -13.89
C GLU A 307 6.91 13.47 -12.86
N PHE A 308 7.13 13.18 -11.58
CA PHE A 308 6.99 14.18 -10.52
C PHE A 308 8.29 14.97 -10.39
N ALA A 309 8.22 16.27 -10.68
CA ALA A 309 9.37 17.19 -10.61
C ALA A 309 9.22 18.23 -9.48
N GLY A 310 8.29 18.01 -8.56
CA GLY A 310 8.00 18.90 -7.43
C GLY A 310 8.65 18.47 -6.13
N ASN A 311 8.22 19.11 -5.05
CA ASN A 311 8.57 18.75 -3.68
C ASN A 311 7.29 18.51 -2.88
N ILE A 312 7.36 17.66 -1.86
CA ILE A 312 6.29 17.57 -0.86
C ILE A 312 6.21 18.94 -0.16
N PRO A 313 5.02 19.58 -0.06
CA PRO A 313 4.90 20.87 0.60
C PRO A 313 5.39 20.83 2.05
N LYS A 314 5.96 21.94 2.51
CA LYS A 314 6.45 22.04 3.90
C LYS A 314 5.30 21.78 4.88
N GLY A 315 5.54 20.89 5.83
CA GLY A 315 4.56 20.52 6.86
C GLY A 315 3.61 19.38 6.45
N VAL A 316 3.65 18.92 5.19
CA VAL A 316 2.86 17.76 4.74
C VAL A 316 3.62 16.47 4.99
N GLN A 317 2.93 15.49 5.58
CA GLN A 317 3.40 14.11 5.68
C GLN A 317 2.35 13.21 5.02
N VAL A 318 2.68 12.63 3.87
CA VAL A 318 1.72 11.95 2.98
C VAL A 318 1.05 10.73 3.66
N ASP A 319 1.80 10.01 4.49
CA ASP A 319 1.28 8.92 5.31
C ASP A 319 0.24 9.41 6.33
N TRP A 320 0.50 10.54 7.00
CA TRP A 320 -0.45 11.15 7.94
C TRP A 320 -1.70 11.69 7.25
N GLU A 321 -1.57 12.21 6.02
CA GLU A 321 -2.74 12.54 5.20
C GLU A 321 -3.63 11.32 4.98
N ALA A 322 -3.06 10.12 4.78
CA ALA A 322 -3.87 8.92 4.61
C ALA A 322 -4.43 8.40 5.95
N ILE A 323 -3.64 8.42 7.02
CA ILE A 323 -4.01 7.85 8.33
C ILE A 323 -5.13 8.66 9.01
N LEU A 324 -5.13 9.98 8.82
CA LEU A 324 -6.09 10.89 9.47
C LEU A 324 -7.34 11.19 8.61
N ASN A 325 -7.42 10.66 7.40
CA ASN A 325 -8.62 10.75 6.55
C ASN A 325 -9.36 9.40 6.51
N PHE A 326 -10.66 9.40 6.78
CA PHE A 326 -11.46 8.16 6.81
C PHE A 326 -11.88 7.63 5.42
N ASN A 327 -11.79 8.49 4.40
CA ASN A 327 -12.17 8.20 3.03
C ASN A 327 -10.98 8.46 2.09
N SER A 328 -10.75 7.53 1.16
CA SER A 328 -9.69 7.65 0.15
C SER A 328 -9.86 8.89 -0.73
N ASN A 329 -11.08 9.35 -1.02
CA ASN A 329 -11.32 10.56 -1.81
C ASN A 329 -10.81 11.82 -1.11
N SER A 330 -11.00 11.95 0.21
CA SER A 330 -10.49 13.10 0.98
C SER A 330 -8.96 13.13 0.98
N PHE A 331 -8.31 11.96 1.04
CA PHE A 331 -6.87 11.84 0.83
C PHE A 331 -6.46 12.23 -0.60
N VAL A 332 -7.16 11.71 -1.61
CA VAL A 332 -6.88 12.05 -3.02
C VAL A 332 -6.94 13.55 -3.22
N ASP A 333 -7.97 14.22 -2.73
CA ASP A 333 -8.14 15.67 -2.85
C ASP A 333 -6.99 16.45 -2.17
N SER A 334 -6.56 16.03 -0.98
CA SER A 334 -5.47 16.70 -0.26
C SER A 334 -4.14 16.57 -1.00
N ILE A 335 -3.85 15.41 -1.58
CA ILE A 335 -2.62 15.16 -2.35
C ILE A 335 -2.68 15.78 -3.76
N LYS A 336 -3.83 15.73 -4.42
CA LYS A 336 -4.07 16.25 -5.79
C LYS A 336 -3.66 17.71 -5.93
N SER A 337 -3.95 18.52 -4.91
CA SER A 337 -3.69 19.97 -4.89
C SER A 337 -2.25 20.38 -5.19
N TRP A 338 -1.26 19.57 -4.79
CA TRP A 338 0.16 19.87 -4.97
C TRP A 338 0.88 18.85 -5.84
N LEU A 339 0.42 17.60 -5.87
CA LEU A 339 1.03 16.55 -6.68
C LEU A 339 0.78 16.83 -8.16
N TYR A 340 -0.47 17.08 -8.57
CA TYR A 340 -0.85 17.15 -9.99
C TYR A 340 -0.20 18.32 -10.74
N PRO A 341 -0.14 19.55 -10.18
CA PRO A 341 0.57 20.65 -10.81
C PRO A 341 2.08 20.40 -10.99
N SER A 342 2.63 19.45 -10.24
CA SER A 342 4.04 19.08 -10.26
C SER A 342 4.37 17.91 -11.20
N LEU A 343 3.35 17.35 -11.87
CA LEU A 343 3.54 16.27 -12.84
C LEU A 343 3.88 16.82 -14.22
N LYS A 344 4.84 16.19 -14.88
CA LYS A 344 5.22 16.46 -16.27
C LYS A 344 5.11 15.18 -17.08
N ILE A 345 4.64 15.28 -18.32
CA ILE A 345 4.70 14.16 -19.24
C ILE A 345 6.17 13.91 -19.59
N SER A 346 6.60 12.66 -19.41
CA SER A 346 8.00 12.26 -19.60
C SER A 346 8.08 10.90 -20.27
N THR A 347 8.85 10.82 -21.35
CA THR A 347 9.18 9.56 -22.04
C THR A 347 10.57 9.03 -21.67
N LEU A 348 11.24 9.68 -20.71
CA LEU A 348 12.63 9.42 -20.30
C LEU A 348 12.85 7.99 -19.79
N LEU A 349 11.78 7.32 -19.33
CA LEU A 349 11.86 5.94 -18.86
C LEU A 349 12.50 4.99 -19.88
N LYS A 350 12.32 5.26 -21.18
CA LYS A 350 12.90 4.45 -22.27
C LYS A 350 14.39 4.67 -22.46
N ASP A 351 14.90 5.81 -22.01
CA ASP A 351 16.30 6.21 -22.18
C ASP A 351 17.16 5.69 -21.02
N PHE A 352 16.55 5.33 -19.89
CA PHE A 352 17.27 4.72 -18.77
C PHE A 352 17.66 3.26 -19.05
N PRO A 353 18.91 2.87 -18.76
CA PRO A 353 19.31 1.46 -18.71
C PRO A 353 18.40 0.66 -17.77
N ASP A 354 18.19 -0.62 -18.06
CA ASP A 354 17.45 -1.51 -17.17
C ASP A 354 18.20 -1.60 -15.82
N VAL A 355 17.55 -1.13 -14.75
CA VAL A 355 18.19 -0.97 -13.44
C VAL A 355 18.57 -2.32 -12.87
N ALA A 356 17.71 -3.33 -13.03
CA ALA A 356 17.94 -4.65 -12.48
C ALA A 356 19.11 -5.38 -13.15
N SER A 357 19.31 -5.20 -14.47
CA SER A 357 20.47 -5.77 -15.17
C SER A 357 21.75 -4.96 -14.93
N THR A 358 21.65 -3.64 -14.84
CA THR A 358 22.80 -2.75 -14.62
C THR A 358 23.36 -2.91 -13.20
N LEU A 359 22.49 -3.08 -12.21
CA LEU A 359 22.83 -3.22 -10.80
C LEU A 359 22.42 -4.61 -10.28
N ALA A 360 22.99 -5.64 -10.90
CA ALA A 360 22.62 -7.04 -10.68
C ALA A 360 22.95 -7.57 -9.26
N THR A 361 23.85 -6.92 -8.52
CA THR A 361 24.26 -7.34 -7.18
C THR A 361 24.18 -6.20 -6.17
N THR A 362 23.96 -6.51 -4.90
CA THR A 362 24.06 -5.53 -3.80
C THR A 362 25.40 -4.79 -3.83
N GLY A 363 26.49 -5.50 -4.14
CA GLY A 363 27.82 -4.90 -4.30
C GLY A 363 27.87 -3.84 -5.40
N SER A 364 27.26 -4.11 -6.56
CA SER A 364 27.18 -3.12 -7.66
C SER A 364 26.34 -1.90 -7.30
N VAL A 365 25.25 -2.10 -6.54
CA VAL A 365 24.42 -1.00 -6.02
C VAL A 365 25.24 -0.11 -5.08
N VAL A 366 25.90 -0.71 -4.09
CA VAL A 366 26.71 0.04 -3.12
C VAL A 366 27.88 0.73 -3.82
N ALA A 367 28.57 0.07 -4.74
CA ALA A 367 29.67 0.66 -5.50
C ALA A 367 29.22 1.89 -6.29
N ALA A 368 28.11 1.80 -7.04
CA ALA A 368 27.57 2.92 -7.82
C ALA A 368 27.14 4.12 -6.97
N LEU A 369 26.77 3.89 -5.72
CA LEU A 369 26.36 4.95 -4.78
C LEU A 369 27.52 5.48 -3.94
N SER A 370 28.61 4.72 -3.82
CA SER A 370 29.80 5.09 -3.05
C SER A 370 30.86 5.78 -3.91
N SER A 371 30.73 5.70 -5.25
CA SER A 371 31.63 6.36 -6.20
C SER A 371 31.22 7.79 -6.56
N TYR A 372 30.29 8.39 -5.80
CA TYR A 372 29.99 9.81 -5.92
C TYR A 372 30.98 10.56 -5.02
N ASP A 373 32.02 11.11 -5.62
CA ASP A 373 32.87 12.11 -4.97
C ASP A 373 32.04 13.40 -4.81
N ASP A 374 32.04 13.97 -3.59
CA ASP A 374 31.48 15.30 -3.29
C ASP A 374 32.21 16.44 -4.03
#